data_AF-A0A8C9UCF7-F1
#
_entry.id   AF-A0A8C9UCF7-F1
#
_cell.length_a   1.000
_cell.length_b   1.000
_cell.length_c   1.000
_cell.angle_alpha   90.00
_cell.angle_beta   90.00
_cell.angle_gamma   90.00
#
_symmetry.space_group_name_H-M   'P 1'
#
loop_
_entity.id
_entity.type
_entity.pdbx_description
1 polymer ?
#
loop_
_entity_poly.entity_id
_entity_poly.type
_entity_poly.pdbx_seq_one_letter_code
_entity_poly.pdbx_strand_id
1 'polypeptide(L)'
;MKNGKSPVIIDNTNIHAWEMKPYVMMAHENRYEVTFQEPDTPWKFNVQELARRNIHHVPREKIQRMKDQYEHNVTFHSVLRSEKPTAEAETQTKELFNNNSAWHFAVNQIINSCSLNLFSAIWTV
;
A
#
# COMPACT_ATOMS: atom_id res chain seq x y z
N MET A 1 3.10 25.03 -0.84
CA MET A 1 3.06 25.31 0.62
C MET A 1 2.28 26.58 0.93
N LYS A 2 1.11 26.48 1.59
CA LYS A 2 0.43 27.69 2.12
C LYS A 2 0.42 27.77 3.66
N ASN A 3 0.60 26.67 4.40
CA ASN A 3 0.44 26.64 5.87
C ASN A 3 1.50 25.84 6.68
N GLY A 4 2.71 25.59 6.15
CA GLY A 4 3.85 25.13 6.98
C GLY A 4 3.75 23.75 7.67
N LYS A 5 2.91 22.81 7.20
CA LYS A 5 2.93 21.41 7.70
C LYS A 5 3.77 20.54 6.77
N SER A 6 4.95 20.16 7.24
CA SER A 6 5.87 19.17 6.63
C SER A 6 6.59 18.45 7.78
N PRO A 7 6.77 17.11 7.73
CA PRO A 7 6.43 16.22 6.60
C PRO A 7 4.99 15.69 6.63
N VAL A 8 4.48 15.27 5.46
CA VAL A 8 3.25 14.45 5.33
C VAL A 8 3.66 13.00 5.04
N ILE A 9 3.12 12.06 5.83
CA ILE A 9 3.45 10.62 5.75
C ILE A 9 2.18 9.84 5.41
N ILE A 10 2.24 9.02 4.36
CA ILE A 10 1.12 8.18 3.90
C ILE A 10 1.37 6.70 4.24
N ASP A 11 1.00 6.31 5.45
CA ASP A 11 1.27 4.98 6.00
C ASP A 11 0.22 3.93 5.57
N ASN A 12 0.19 3.59 4.28
CA ASN A 12 -0.70 2.56 3.72
C ASN A 12 0.10 1.44 3.03
N THR A 13 -0.57 0.32 2.79
CA THR A 13 0.05 -0.87 2.18
C THR A 13 0.52 -0.62 0.74
N ASN A 14 -0.27 0.07 -0.10
CA ASN A 14 0.12 0.49 -1.45
C ASN A 14 1.03 -0.52 -2.20
N ILE A 15 0.50 -1.71 -2.49
CA ILE A 15 1.29 -2.79 -3.11
C ILE A 15 1.48 -2.57 -4.61
N HIS A 16 0.62 -1.76 -5.23
CA HIS A 16 0.68 -1.41 -6.64
C HIS A 16 0.93 0.09 -6.85
N ALA A 17 1.67 0.45 -7.89
CA ALA A 17 1.96 1.84 -8.24
C ALA A 17 0.70 2.68 -8.48
N TRP A 18 -0.37 2.10 -9.01
CA TRP A 18 -1.62 2.82 -9.26
C TRP A 18 -2.34 3.23 -7.98
N GLU A 19 -2.15 2.50 -6.88
CA GLU A 19 -2.69 2.86 -5.56
C GLU A 19 -2.00 4.12 -5.00
N MET A 20 -0.73 4.34 -5.37
CA MET A 20 0.06 5.50 -4.96
C MET A 20 -0.24 6.77 -5.77
N LYS A 21 -0.75 6.60 -7.00
CA LYS A 21 -1.00 7.68 -7.97
C LYS A 21 -1.78 8.88 -7.42
N PRO A 22 -2.91 8.73 -6.69
CA PRO A 22 -3.63 9.88 -6.15
C PRO A 22 -2.81 10.70 -5.15
N TYR A 23 -1.98 10.06 -4.31
CA TYR A 23 -1.12 10.75 -3.36
C TYR A 23 0.00 11.52 -4.07
N VAL A 24 0.61 10.89 -5.08
CA VAL A 24 1.68 11.50 -5.87
C VAL A 24 1.17 12.70 -6.66
N MET A 25 -0.01 12.60 -7.27
CA MET A 25 -0.65 13.74 -7.96
C MET A 25 -0.93 14.89 -7.00
N MET A 26 -1.51 14.60 -5.83
CA MET A 26 -1.81 15.63 -4.83
C MET A 26 -0.54 16.33 -4.32
N ALA A 27 0.53 15.57 -4.09
CA ALA A 27 1.83 16.12 -3.69
C ALA A 27 2.40 17.02 -4.79
N HIS A 28 2.35 16.58 -6.05
CA HIS A 28 2.82 17.35 -7.20
C HIS A 28 2.07 18.69 -7.37
N GLU A 29 0.73 18.66 -7.31
CA GLU A 29 -0.11 19.86 -7.40
C GLU A 29 0.19 20.89 -6.29
N ASN A 30 0.55 20.39 -5.10
CA ASN A 30 0.87 21.22 -3.93
C ASN A 30 2.35 21.58 -3.82
N ARG A 31 3.16 21.20 -4.82
CA ARG A 31 4.62 21.43 -4.94
C ARG A 31 5.41 20.82 -3.78
N TYR A 32 5.07 19.60 -3.42
CA TYR A 32 5.88 18.82 -2.50
C TYR A 32 6.83 17.88 -3.25
N GLU A 33 7.96 17.58 -2.62
CA GLU A 33 8.82 16.47 -3.04
C GLU A 33 8.19 15.14 -2.63
N VAL A 34 8.33 14.11 -3.46
CA VAL A 34 7.79 12.76 -3.22
C VAL A 34 8.96 11.79 -3.16
N THR A 35 9.14 11.12 -2.03
CA THR A 35 10.11 10.04 -1.88
C THR A 35 9.40 8.76 -1.46
N PHE A 36 9.80 7.60 -1.97
CA PHE A 36 9.20 6.31 -1.60
C PHE A 36 10.13 5.60 -0.63
N GLN A 37 9.62 5.19 0.53
CA GLN A 37 10.42 4.51 1.55
C GLN A 37 9.85 3.13 1.82
N GLU A 38 10.74 2.13 1.84
CA GLU A 38 10.43 0.81 2.37
C GLU A 38 10.95 0.69 3.81
N PRO A 39 10.30 -0.09 4.67
CA PRO A 39 10.83 -0.39 6.00
C PRO A 39 12.23 -1.02 5.89
N ASP A 40 13.22 -0.48 6.61
CA ASP A 40 14.54 -1.12 6.74
C ASP A 40 14.51 -2.17 7.85
N THR A 41 13.87 -3.30 7.55
CA THR A 41 13.81 -4.43 8.49
C THR A 41 14.22 -5.73 7.78
N PRO A 42 14.97 -6.63 8.45
CA PRO A 42 15.37 -7.90 7.85
C PRO A 42 14.19 -8.81 7.49
N TRP A 43 13.02 -8.56 8.07
CA TRP A 43 11.82 -9.39 7.95
C TRP A 43 10.76 -8.82 6.99
N LYS A 44 11.01 -7.67 6.34
CA LYS A 44 10.02 -6.98 5.48
C LYS A 44 9.40 -7.84 4.37
N PHE A 45 10.11 -8.87 3.91
CA PHE A 45 9.62 -9.83 2.91
C PHE A 45 9.50 -11.28 3.44
N ASN A 46 9.61 -11.48 4.76
CA ASN A 46 9.50 -12.79 5.38
C ASN A 46 8.05 -13.05 5.84
N VAL A 47 7.27 -13.70 4.99
CA VAL A 47 5.84 -14.00 5.22
C VAL A 47 5.56 -14.65 6.58
N GLN A 48 6.46 -15.49 7.09
CA GLN A 48 6.28 -16.14 8.39
C GLN A 48 6.39 -15.12 9.54
N GLU A 49 7.43 -14.28 9.52
CA GLU A 49 7.60 -13.22 10.51
C GLU A 49 6.47 -12.19 10.43
N LEU A 50 6.00 -11.89 9.23
CA LEU A 50 4.90 -10.96 9.02
C LEU A 50 3.59 -11.51 9.57
N ALA A 51 3.25 -12.76 9.28
CA ALA A 51 2.08 -13.42 9.85
C ALA A 51 2.17 -13.52 11.38
N ARG A 52 3.37 -13.74 11.93
CA ARG A 52 3.61 -13.81 13.38
C ARG A 52 3.44 -12.45 14.08
N ARG A 53 3.87 -11.36 13.44
CA ARG A 53 3.83 -9.99 13.98
C ARG A 53 2.51 -9.26 13.71
N ASN A 54 1.67 -9.81 12.85
CA ASN A 54 0.40 -9.27 12.43
C ASN A 54 -0.66 -9.28 13.53
N ILE A 55 -1.09 -8.09 13.95
CA ILE A 55 -2.12 -7.91 14.98
C ILE A 55 -3.55 -7.87 14.42
N HIS A 56 -3.71 -7.72 13.10
CA HIS A 56 -5.02 -7.67 12.44
C HIS A 56 -5.49 -9.03 11.94
N HIS A 57 -4.74 -10.09 12.27
CA HIS A 57 -5.06 -11.47 11.92
C HIS A 57 -5.29 -11.71 10.42
N VAL A 58 -4.71 -10.86 9.56
CA VAL A 58 -4.55 -11.12 8.12
C VAL A 58 -3.99 -12.54 7.89
N PRO A 59 -4.68 -13.42 7.15
CA PRO A 59 -4.21 -14.78 6.91
C PRO A 59 -2.85 -14.82 6.21
N ARG A 60 -2.04 -15.84 6.52
CA ARG A 60 -0.69 -16.00 5.96
C ARG A 60 -0.72 -16.07 4.43
N GLU A 61 -1.72 -16.75 3.87
CA GLU A 61 -1.90 -16.91 2.42
C GLU A 61 -2.15 -15.57 1.76
N LYS A 62 -2.86 -14.67 2.44
CA LYS A 62 -3.09 -13.31 1.96
C LYS A 62 -1.80 -12.48 2.01
N ILE A 63 -1.02 -12.58 3.09
CA ILE A 63 0.29 -11.91 3.19
C ILE A 63 1.23 -12.42 2.08
N GLN A 64 1.23 -13.73 1.80
CA GLN A 64 2.00 -14.31 0.70
C GLN A 64 1.60 -13.70 -0.64
N ARG A 65 0.29 -13.64 -0.95
CA ARG A 65 -0.19 -13.03 -2.20
C ARG A 65 0.16 -11.55 -2.30
N MET A 66 -0.02 -10.79 -1.22
CA MET A 66 0.34 -9.36 -1.16
C MET A 66 1.83 -9.16 -1.44
N LYS A 67 2.69 -10.01 -0.86
CA LYS A 67 4.12 -10.00 -1.15
C LYS A 67 4.41 -10.35 -2.61
N ASP A 68 3.77 -11.37 -3.16
CA ASP A 68 4.00 -11.83 -4.53
C ASP A 68 3.57 -10.78 -5.57
N GLN A 69 2.59 -9.94 -5.23
CA GLN A 69 2.08 -8.85 -6.07
C GLN A 69 2.80 -7.51 -5.83
N TYR A 70 3.66 -7.42 -4.82
CA TYR A 70 4.29 -6.16 -4.43
C TYR A 70 5.22 -5.62 -5.52
N GLU A 71 4.96 -4.39 -5.97
CA GLU A 71 5.78 -3.71 -6.97
C GLU A 71 6.97 -3.01 -6.31
N HIS A 72 8.17 -3.49 -6.64
CA HIS A 72 9.42 -2.94 -6.11
C HIS A 72 9.94 -1.76 -6.95
N ASN A 73 10.80 -0.95 -6.33
CA ASN A 73 11.55 0.13 -6.99
C ASN A 73 10.65 1.12 -7.73
N VAL A 74 9.49 1.44 -7.14
CA VAL A 74 8.57 2.43 -7.69
C VAL A 74 9.23 3.81 -7.72
N THR A 75 8.94 4.55 -8.79
CA THR A 75 9.42 5.90 -9.01
C THR A 75 8.24 6.83 -9.25
N PHE A 76 8.46 8.13 -9.12
CA PHE A 76 7.44 9.13 -9.44
C PHE A 76 6.84 8.91 -10.84
N HIS A 77 7.70 8.66 -11.83
CA HIS A 77 7.28 8.43 -13.22
C HIS A 77 6.57 7.09 -13.45
N SER A 78 6.98 6.01 -12.75
CA SER A 78 6.26 4.73 -12.87
C SER A 78 4.86 4.83 -12.26
N VAL A 79 4.73 5.54 -11.14
CA VAL A 79 3.42 5.82 -10.51
C VAL A 79 2.54 6.67 -11.41
N LEU A 80 3.05 7.75 -12.02
CA LEU A 80 2.24 8.56 -12.93
C LEU A 80 1.75 7.81 -14.18
N ARG A 81 2.54 6.85 -14.68
CA ARG A 81 2.16 6.02 -15.83
C ARG A 81 1.34 4.78 -15.46
N SER A 82 1.23 4.44 -14.19
CA SER A 82 0.46 3.29 -13.74
C SER A 82 -1.03 3.48 -13.98
N GLU A 83 -1.71 2.37 -14.28
CA GLU A 83 -3.15 2.32 -14.50
C GLU A 83 -3.78 1.24 -13.64
N LYS A 84 -4.98 1.55 -13.16
CA LYS A 84 -5.76 0.59 -12.39
C LYS A 84 -6.28 -0.49 -13.33
N PRO A 85 -6.20 -1.79 -12.97
CA PRO A 85 -6.78 -2.85 -13.78
C PRO A 85 -8.27 -2.61 -14.06
N THR A 86 -8.75 -3.01 -15.24
CA THR A 86 -10.16 -2.85 -15.63
C THR A 86 -11.09 -3.66 -14.73
N ALA A 87 -12.37 -3.24 -14.64
CA ALA A 87 -13.36 -3.82 -13.73
C ALA A 87 -13.57 -5.34 -13.92
N GLU A 88 -13.36 -5.87 -15.13
CA GLU A 88 -13.45 -7.31 -15.42
C GLU A 88 -12.31 -8.09 -14.74
N ALA A 89 -11.08 -7.57 -14.81
CA ALA A 89 -9.93 -8.13 -14.10
C ALA A 89 -10.09 -7.98 -12.58
N GLU A 90 -10.61 -6.83 -12.11
CA GLU A 90 -10.92 -6.63 -10.70
C GLU A 90 -11.92 -7.64 -10.17
N THR A 91 -12.97 -7.95 -10.94
CA THR A 91 -14.04 -8.87 -10.51
C THR A 91 -13.51 -10.29 -10.32
N GLN A 92 -12.65 -10.78 -11.23
CA GLN A 92 -11.97 -12.07 -11.06
C GLN A 92 -11.07 -12.11 -9.82
N THR A 93 -10.27 -11.06 -9.59
CA THR A 93 -9.47 -10.96 -8.35
C THR A 93 -10.36 -10.89 -7.12
N LYS A 94 -11.43 -10.09 -7.13
CA LYS A 94 -12.37 -9.92 -6.01
C LYS A 94 -13.12 -11.21 -5.71
N GLU A 95 -13.53 -12.01 -6.69
CA GLU A 95 -14.13 -13.33 -6.48
C GLU A 95 -13.15 -14.31 -5.82
N LEU A 96 -11.86 -14.28 -6.18
CA LEU A 96 -10.81 -15.01 -5.46
C LEU A 96 -10.61 -14.49 -4.01
N PHE A 97 -10.92 -13.22 -3.74
CA PHE A 97 -10.85 -12.60 -2.41
C PHE A 97 -12.13 -12.79 -1.57
N ASN A 98 -13.31 -12.98 -2.19
CA ASN A 98 -14.62 -12.91 -1.52
C ASN A 98 -15.04 -14.17 -0.75
N ASN A 99 -14.30 -15.27 -0.87
CA ASN A 99 -14.54 -16.51 -0.10
C ASN A 99 -14.18 -16.38 1.41
N ASN A 100 -13.97 -15.17 1.92
CA ASN A 100 -13.84 -14.88 3.35
C ASN A 100 -14.60 -13.57 3.66
N SER A 101 -15.79 -13.69 4.25
CA SER A 101 -16.75 -12.62 4.55
C SER A 101 -16.25 -11.51 5.50
N ALA A 102 -15.00 -11.57 5.97
CA ALA A 102 -14.36 -10.54 6.79
C ALA A 102 -13.80 -9.34 5.99
N TRP A 103 -13.76 -9.42 4.64
CA TRP A 103 -13.05 -8.46 3.80
C TRP A 103 -13.69 -7.07 3.71
N HIS A 104 -15.02 -6.95 3.61
CA HIS A 104 -15.65 -5.62 3.48
C HIS A 104 -15.51 -4.79 4.77
N PHE A 105 -15.44 -5.45 5.93
CA PHE A 105 -15.13 -4.81 7.21
C PHE A 105 -13.63 -4.52 7.36
N ALA A 106 -12.74 -5.42 6.91
CA ALA A 106 -11.29 -5.25 7.04
C ALA A 106 -10.69 -4.20 6.09
N VAL A 107 -11.23 -4.01 4.88
CA VAL A 107 -10.72 -2.99 3.93
C VAL A 107 -10.95 -1.58 4.47
N ASN A 108 -12.08 -1.33 5.14
CA ASN A 108 -12.34 -0.06 5.81
C ASN A 108 -11.57 0.11 7.14
N GLN A 109 -11.09 -0.98 7.75
CA GLN A 109 -10.28 -0.92 8.98
C GLN A 109 -8.76 -0.89 8.73
N ILE A 110 -8.26 -1.45 7.62
CA ILE A 110 -6.87 -1.32 7.19
C ILE A 110 -6.55 0.13 6.80
N ILE A 111 -7.53 0.88 6.30
CA ILE A 111 -7.41 2.32 6.06
C ILE A 111 -7.25 3.12 7.37
N ASN A 112 -7.58 2.54 8.55
CA ASN A 112 -7.58 3.24 9.84
C ASN A 112 -6.68 2.63 10.93
N SER A 113 -5.87 1.62 10.63
CA SER A 113 -4.94 1.09 11.63
C SER A 113 -3.74 0.43 10.97
N CYS A 114 -2.70 1.22 10.76
CA CYS A 114 -1.40 0.70 10.44
C CYS A 114 -0.85 -0.07 11.66
N SER A 115 -0.56 -1.35 11.48
CA SER A 115 0.23 -2.14 12.45
C SER A 115 1.05 -3.24 11.79
N LEU A 116 1.15 -3.21 10.47
CA LEU A 116 2.13 -3.95 9.71
C LEU A 116 2.84 -2.93 8.84
N ASN A 117 4.00 -2.48 9.30
CA ASN A 117 4.98 -1.74 8.50
C ASN A 117 5.52 -2.66 7.42
N LEU A 118 4.67 -3.05 6.48
CA LEU A 118 5.03 -3.92 5.39
C LEU A 118 5.52 -3.08 4.23
N PHE A 119 4.84 -1.98 3.92
CA PHE A 119 4.98 -1.34 2.60
C PHE A 119 4.72 0.17 2.59
N SER A 120 4.95 0.85 3.71
CA SER A 120 4.43 2.19 3.88
C SER A 120 5.41 3.34 3.61
N ALA A 121 4.86 4.24 2.80
CA ALA A 121 4.88 5.68 2.91
C ALA A 121 5.80 6.50 2.01
N ILE A 122 5.11 7.29 1.20
CA ILE A 122 5.65 8.46 0.53
C ILE A 122 6.07 9.47 1.61
N TRP A 123 7.34 9.81 1.67
CA TRP A 123 7.86 10.93 2.46
C TRP A 123 7.74 12.20 1.62
N THR A 124 7.02 13.16 2.17
CA THR A 124 6.72 14.42 1.51
C THR A 124 7.44 15.55 2.26
N VAL A 125 8.51 16.11 1.67
CA VAL A 125 9.30 17.23 2.23
C VAL A 125 8.77 18.56 1.70
#